data_AF-A0A931Q755-F1
#
_entry.id   AF-A0A931Q755-F1
#
_cell.length_a   1.000
_cell.length_b   1.000
_cell.length_c   1.000
_cell.angle_alpha   90.00
_cell.angle_beta   90.00
_cell.angle_gamma   90.00
#
_symmetry.space_group_name_H-M   'P 1'
#
loop_
_entity.id
_entity.type
_entity.pdbx_description
1 polymer ?
#
loop_
_entity_poly.entity_id
_entity_poly.type
_entity_poly.pdbx_seq_one_letter_code
_entity_poly.pdbx_strand_id
1 'polypeptide(L)'
;MAHHSGLPADYLKGMWVEKPDSLSRLVDTLKEESLASPPQTQYKYSNLDFSLLGRIIEKISGEDYETAMQRDLLQPLGMIHSSFGLIPDFGNYYSKGYREGKEMRRLSLRDLPAGSMLSNVRDMAQFMRFIFAEGSSQESRVLNPETLKEMFTPQYRGLALDFGHEIGMAWMLNGLEVSGVSRIAWHDGGYPPFFGTLTVLPEQKLGVVILANTAEARSFGNQVSLKAMELALEAKYGIQPPQPPPPPQFKPVKVPIQTLQKYAGDYVIFGGLSAISQKGEKLNVTAMGNRLDLVPINHDTFIPAKMLFGLISIPLMNYPVQFETVEGRDVALLKGLPAPFPFEKIPHYLVPEAWVKRLGEYRMEHPEELFEIKKMSLKSEGGVLFLNLNLSSEPFGVKDAETRSACGVQDLPHRFGSAEVSAKCRCLINRSTRPCKSGASHSFFTTVSPIVRLKKSAIPHFKR
;
A
#
# COMPACT_ATOMS: atom_id res chain seq x y z
N MET A 1 -12.35 -5.59 -7.80
CA MET A 1 -11.53 -5.37 -9.01
C MET A 1 -10.84 -4.01 -9.01
N ALA A 2 -11.52 -2.92 -8.61
CA ALA A 2 -10.91 -1.57 -8.59
C ALA A 2 -10.52 -1.07 -7.19
N HIS A 3 -10.46 -1.92 -6.15
CA HIS A 3 -10.10 -1.50 -4.78
C HIS A 3 -11.06 -0.49 -4.12
N HIS A 4 -12.35 -0.60 -4.43
CA HIS A 4 -13.41 0.27 -3.89
C HIS A 4 -14.47 -0.53 -3.10
N SER A 5 -14.19 -1.78 -2.70
CA SER A 5 -15.14 -2.57 -1.91
C SER A 5 -15.32 -2.05 -0.48
N GLY A 6 -14.34 -1.31 0.01
CA GLY A 6 -14.22 -0.95 1.42
C GLY A 6 -13.68 -2.07 2.30
N LEU A 7 -13.26 -3.23 1.77
CA LEU A 7 -12.56 -4.25 2.54
C LEU A 7 -11.22 -3.71 3.10
N PRO A 8 -10.73 -4.22 4.24
CA PRO A 8 -9.37 -3.95 4.71
C PRO A 8 -8.32 -4.32 3.66
N ALA A 9 -7.12 -3.75 3.79
CA ALA A 9 -6.03 -4.06 2.86
C ALA A 9 -5.69 -5.55 2.88
N ASP A 10 -5.53 -6.09 4.08
CA ASP A 10 -5.04 -7.44 4.34
C ASP A 10 -5.76 -8.07 5.54
N TYR A 11 -5.80 -9.40 5.55
CA TYR A 11 -6.06 -10.19 6.76
C TYR A 11 -4.81 -11.00 7.08
N LEU A 12 -3.96 -10.47 7.96
CA LEU A 12 -2.58 -10.94 8.12
C LEU A 12 -2.45 -12.36 8.69
N LYS A 13 -3.40 -12.79 9.52
CA LYS A 13 -3.33 -14.10 10.18
C LYS A 13 -3.32 -15.21 9.15
N GLY A 14 -2.27 -16.03 9.15
CA GLY A 14 -2.13 -17.13 8.20
C GLY A 14 -1.98 -16.70 6.73
N MET A 15 -1.71 -15.41 6.46
CA MET A 15 -1.50 -14.92 5.10
C MET A 15 -0.21 -15.49 4.50
N TRP A 16 0.83 -15.67 5.32
CA TRP A 16 2.10 -16.27 4.91
C TRP A 16 2.49 -17.41 5.84
N VAL A 17 2.41 -18.63 5.31
CA VAL A 17 2.63 -19.87 6.07
C VAL A 17 3.13 -20.94 5.11
N GLU A 18 3.72 -22.01 5.62
CA GLU A 18 4.11 -23.13 4.76
C GLU A 18 2.89 -23.77 4.07
N LYS A 19 1.79 -23.93 4.81
CA LYS A 19 0.56 -24.58 4.35
C LYS A 19 -0.65 -23.66 4.57
N PRO A 20 -1.03 -22.87 3.56
CA PRO A 20 -2.13 -21.93 3.69
C PRO A 20 -3.48 -22.64 3.75
N ASP A 21 -4.42 -22.03 4.47
CA ASP A 21 -5.83 -22.40 4.40
C ASP A 21 -6.42 -22.13 3.01
N SER A 22 -7.53 -22.78 2.68
CA SER A 22 -8.23 -22.53 1.41
C SER A 22 -8.85 -21.13 1.36
N LEU A 23 -9.05 -20.61 0.14
CA LEU A 23 -9.79 -19.36 -0.09
C LEU A 23 -11.21 -19.40 0.51
N SER A 24 -11.84 -20.58 0.57
CA SER A 24 -13.14 -20.74 1.21
C SER A 24 -13.12 -20.43 2.71
N ARG A 25 -12.08 -20.88 3.44
CA ARG A 25 -11.93 -20.58 4.88
C ARG A 25 -11.66 -19.10 5.11
N LEU A 26 -10.90 -18.47 4.21
CA LEU A 26 -10.72 -17.01 4.25
C LEU A 26 -12.07 -16.31 4.11
N VAL A 27 -12.88 -16.66 3.12
CA VAL A 27 -14.22 -16.05 2.93
C VAL A 27 -15.13 -16.28 4.13
N ASP A 28 -15.10 -17.46 4.77
CA ASP A 28 -15.85 -17.68 6.01
C ASP A 28 -15.38 -16.78 7.15
N THR A 29 -14.07 -16.50 7.23
CA THR A 29 -13.50 -15.58 8.22
C THR A 29 -13.91 -14.13 7.94
N LEU A 30 -13.93 -13.72 6.66
CA LEU A 30 -14.28 -12.37 6.25
C LEU A 30 -15.75 -12.00 6.53
N LYS A 31 -16.63 -12.96 6.82
CA LYS A 31 -18.03 -12.69 7.20
C LYS A 31 -18.15 -11.91 8.50
N GLU A 32 -17.21 -12.13 9.41
CA GLU A 32 -17.15 -11.48 10.72
C GLU A 32 -16.30 -10.19 10.67
N GLU A 33 -15.72 -9.86 9.51
CA GLU A 33 -14.88 -8.68 9.34
C GLU A 33 -15.69 -7.43 9.05
N SER A 34 -15.22 -6.30 9.60
CA SER A 34 -15.81 -4.99 9.34
C SER A 34 -15.15 -4.31 8.14
N LEU A 35 -15.94 -3.63 7.31
CA LEU A 35 -15.41 -2.82 6.21
C LEU A 35 -14.55 -1.66 6.73
N ALA A 36 -13.40 -1.43 6.10
CA ALA A 36 -12.50 -0.29 6.29
C ALA A 36 -13.12 1.06 5.89
N SER A 37 -14.11 1.06 4.99
CA SER A 37 -14.95 2.21 4.64
C SER A 37 -16.24 1.75 3.96
N PRO A 38 -17.26 2.61 3.82
CA PRO A 38 -18.40 2.29 2.98
C PRO A 38 -17.94 1.93 1.54
N PRO A 39 -18.54 0.93 0.90
CA PRO A 39 -18.20 0.58 -0.48
C PRO A 39 -18.38 1.77 -1.43
N GLN A 40 -17.56 1.82 -2.47
CA GLN A 40 -17.63 2.78 -3.58
C GLN A 40 -17.43 4.26 -3.20
N THR A 41 -16.91 4.53 -2.00
CA THR A 41 -16.70 5.92 -1.54
C THR A 41 -15.27 6.42 -1.70
N GLN A 42 -14.29 5.53 -1.74
CA GLN A 42 -12.88 5.88 -1.87
C GLN A 42 -12.04 4.66 -2.29
N TYR A 43 -10.96 4.93 -3.01
CA TYR A 43 -9.91 3.97 -3.31
C TYR A 43 -9.16 3.56 -2.05
N LYS A 44 -9.13 2.25 -1.79
CA LYS A 44 -8.26 1.61 -0.78
C LYS A 44 -7.79 0.26 -1.28
N TYR A 45 -6.49 0.18 -1.59
CA TYR A 45 -5.86 -1.07 -2.00
C TYR A 45 -6.20 -2.22 -1.03
N SER A 46 -6.59 -3.36 -1.59
CA SER A 46 -7.03 -4.54 -0.85
C SER A 46 -6.66 -5.81 -1.60
N ASN A 47 -5.82 -6.64 -0.97
CA ASN A 47 -5.54 -7.99 -1.43
C ASN A 47 -6.77 -8.90 -1.22
N LEU A 48 -7.58 -8.63 -0.20
CA LEU A 48 -8.80 -9.37 0.08
C LEU A 48 -9.84 -9.27 -1.04
N ASP A 49 -9.91 -8.13 -1.73
CA ASP A 49 -10.72 -7.99 -2.96
C ASP A 49 -10.38 -9.07 -3.98
N PHE A 50 -9.09 -9.32 -4.17
CA PHE A 50 -8.59 -10.28 -5.16
C PHE A 50 -8.69 -11.71 -4.68
N SER A 51 -8.44 -11.98 -3.40
CA SER A 51 -8.71 -13.29 -2.80
C SER A 51 -10.18 -13.69 -2.92
N LEU A 52 -11.10 -12.75 -2.72
CA LEU A 52 -12.54 -12.99 -2.93
C LEU A 52 -12.86 -13.26 -4.40
N LEU A 53 -12.25 -12.52 -5.34
CA LEU A 53 -12.40 -12.77 -6.77
C LEU A 53 -11.88 -14.16 -7.17
N GLY A 54 -10.74 -14.59 -6.62
CA GLY A 54 -10.25 -15.95 -6.84
C GLY A 54 -11.22 -17.01 -6.31
N ARG A 55 -11.87 -16.75 -5.16
CA ARG A 55 -12.92 -17.66 -4.66
C ARG A 55 -14.13 -17.72 -5.60
N ILE A 56 -14.49 -16.60 -6.23
CA ILE A 56 -15.55 -16.55 -7.24
C ILE A 56 -15.15 -17.39 -8.46
N ILE A 57 -13.89 -17.30 -8.92
CA ILE A 57 -13.35 -18.12 -10.01
C ILE A 57 -13.50 -19.60 -9.67
N GLU A 58 -13.05 -20.03 -8.49
CA GLU A 58 -13.18 -21.44 -8.06
C GLU A 58 -14.64 -21.94 -8.04
N LYS A 59 -15.57 -21.07 -7.63
CA LYS A 59 -16.99 -21.41 -7.57
C LYS A 59 -17.60 -21.58 -8.97
N ILE A 60 -17.18 -20.77 -9.93
CA ILE A 60 -17.70 -20.79 -11.29
C ILE A 60 -17.04 -21.90 -12.11
N SER A 61 -15.72 -22.08 -11.98
CA SER A 61 -14.97 -23.11 -12.71
C SER A 61 -15.20 -24.52 -12.18
N GLY A 62 -15.53 -24.66 -10.88
CA GLY A 62 -15.58 -25.95 -10.20
C GLY A 62 -14.20 -26.54 -9.86
N GLU A 63 -13.13 -25.80 -10.13
CA GLU A 63 -11.73 -26.18 -9.91
C GLU A 63 -11.09 -25.26 -8.86
N ASP A 64 -9.93 -25.63 -8.32
CA ASP A 64 -9.13 -24.70 -7.51
C ASP A 64 -8.58 -23.56 -8.39
N TYR A 65 -8.22 -22.44 -7.74
CA TYR A 65 -7.81 -21.23 -8.45
C TYR A 65 -6.59 -21.45 -9.34
N GLU A 66 -5.59 -22.22 -8.88
CA GLU A 66 -4.38 -22.48 -9.67
C GLU A 66 -4.71 -23.26 -10.94
N THR A 67 -5.48 -24.34 -10.82
CA THR A 67 -5.91 -25.14 -11.97
C THR A 67 -6.69 -24.32 -12.98
N ALA A 68 -7.66 -23.52 -12.52
CA ALA A 68 -8.46 -22.66 -13.40
C ALA A 68 -7.60 -21.63 -14.14
N MET A 69 -6.67 -20.96 -13.44
CA MET A 69 -5.77 -19.98 -14.06
C MET A 69 -4.78 -20.64 -15.02
N GLN A 70 -4.32 -21.86 -14.74
CA GLN A 70 -3.45 -22.60 -15.63
C GLN A 70 -4.17 -22.90 -16.96
N ARG A 71 -5.41 -23.39 -16.88
CA ARG A 71 -6.23 -23.78 -18.04
C ARG A 71 -6.73 -22.59 -18.86
N ASP A 72 -7.25 -21.56 -18.20
CA ASP A 72 -7.99 -20.48 -18.86
C ASP A 72 -7.11 -19.28 -19.23
N LEU A 73 -5.95 -19.12 -18.59
CA LEU A 73 -5.03 -17.99 -18.84
C LEU A 73 -3.63 -18.44 -19.26
N LEU A 74 -2.92 -19.20 -18.43
CA LEU A 74 -1.48 -19.42 -18.65
C LEU A 74 -1.20 -20.29 -19.88
N GLN A 75 -1.90 -21.43 -20.03
CA GLN A 75 -1.75 -22.31 -21.19
C GLN A 75 -2.16 -21.63 -22.51
N PRO A 76 -3.33 -20.98 -22.64
CA PRO A 76 -3.72 -20.30 -23.88
C PRO A 76 -2.77 -19.18 -24.30
N LEU A 77 -2.06 -18.55 -23.34
CA LEU A 77 -1.06 -17.51 -23.62
C LEU A 77 0.35 -18.07 -23.85
N GLY A 78 0.55 -19.38 -23.74
CA GLY A 78 1.86 -20.02 -23.86
C GLY A 78 2.83 -19.67 -22.72
N MET A 79 2.30 -19.30 -21.55
CA MET A 79 3.06 -18.98 -20.34
C MET A 79 3.40 -20.26 -19.55
N ILE A 80 4.11 -21.18 -20.20
CA ILE A 80 4.35 -22.54 -19.69
C ILE A 80 5.33 -22.63 -18.50
N HIS A 81 5.99 -21.53 -18.16
CA HIS A 81 6.90 -21.42 -17.01
C HIS A 81 6.35 -20.46 -15.96
N SER A 82 5.02 -20.34 -15.89
CA SER A 82 4.30 -19.54 -14.91
C SER A 82 3.34 -20.41 -14.10
N SER A 83 3.10 -20.05 -12.83
CA SER A 83 2.15 -20.73 -11.94
C SER A 83 1.65 -19.76 -10.85
N PHE A 84 0.47 -20.04 -10.29
CA PHE A 84 -0.10 -19.28 -9.18
C PHE A 84 0.03 -19.97 -7.81
N GLY A 85 0.47 -21.23 -7.74
CA GLY A 85 0.45 -21.99 -6.49
C GLY A 85 1.81 -22.52 -6.02
N LEU A 86 1.73 -23.61 -5.24
CA LEU A 86 2.86 -24.25 -4.59
C LEU A 86 3.58 -25.10 -5.61
N ILE A 87 4.71 -24.61 -6.10
CA ILE A 87 5.51 -25.27 -7.14
C ILE A 87 6.06 -26.60 -6.61
N PRO A 88 5.71 -27.75 -7.22
CA PRO A 88 6.60 -28.90 -7.23
C PRO A 88 7.50 -28.76 -8.46
N ASP A 89 8.76 -28.42 -8.20
CA ASP A 89 9.89 -28.69 -9.09
C ASP A 89 10.08 -27.84 -10.37
N PHE A 90 10.20 -26.51 -10.23
CA PHE A 90 10.94 -25.71 -11.24
C PHE A 90 12.46 -25.97 -11.20
N GLY A 91 12.95 -26.85 -10.31
CA GLY A 91 14.35 -27.17 -10.12
C GLY A 91 15.24 -25.92 -10.05
N ASN A 92 16.29 -25.90 -10.87
CA ASN A 92 17.25 -24.80 -10.96
C ASN A 92 16.72 -23.52 -11.63
N TYR A 93 15.50 -23.52 -12.20
CA TYR A 93 14.90 -22.34 -12.81
C TYR A 93 14.20 -21.43 -11.81
N TYR A 94 13.98 -21.92 -10.58
CA TYR A 94 13.41 -21.11 -9.52
C TYR A 94 14.43 -20.18 -8.90
N SER A 95 14.20 -18.86 -9.01
CA SER A 95 15.08 -17.89 -8.37
C SER A 95 14.97 -17.99 -6.85
N LYS A 96 16.12 -18.13 -6.19
CA LYS A 96 16.27 -17.80 -4.77
C LYS A 96 16.05 -16.32 -4.55
N GLY A 97 15.63 -15.95 -3.35
CA GLY A 97 15.41 -14.57 -2.96
C GLY A 97 16.49 -14.08 -1.99
N TYR A 98 16.81 -12.78 -2.00
CA TYR A 98 17.90 -12.21 -1.21
C TYR A 98 17.51 -10.92 -0.47
N ARG A 99 18.05 -10.73 0.73
CA ARG A 99 18.11 -9.41 1.39
C ARG A 99 19.54 -9.17 1.83
N GLU A 100 20.09 -8.01 1.53
CA GLU A 100 21.47 -7.66 1.89
C GLU A 100 22.48 -8.75 1.47
N GLY A 101 22.23 -9.39 0.31
CA GLY A 101 23.03 -10.49 -0.22
C GLY A 101 22.83 -11.85 0.46
N LYS A 102 21.99 -11.96 1.50
CA LYS A 102 21.67 -13.22 2.19
C LYS A 102 20.42 -13.86 1.61
N GLU A 103 20.51 -15.15 1.32
CA GLU A 103 19.38 -15.93 0.85
C GLU A 103 18.26 -15.95 1.89
N MET A 104 17.02 -15.77 1.43
CA MET A 104 15.82 -15.85 2.24
C MET A 104 14.87 -16.91 1.70
N ARG A 105 14.26 -17.65 2.64
CA ARG A 105 13.18 -18.58 2.33
C ARG A 105 11.91 -17.82 1.94
N ARG A 106 11.28 -18.24 0.84
CA ARG A 106 9.92 -17.82 0.48
C ARG A 106 8.91 -18.74 1.18
N LEU A 107 7.84 -18.17 1.74
CA LEU A 107 6.69 -18.93 2.25
C LEU A 107 5.58 -18.98 1.19
N SER A 108 4.60 -19.84 1.40
CA SER A 108 3.37 -19.81 0.61
C SER A 108 2.53 -18.60 1.04
N LEU A 109 1.75 -18.07 0.10
CA LEU A 109 0.76 -17.04 0.38
C LEU A 109 -0.63 -17.70 0.37
N ARG A 110 -1.48 -17.42 1.35
CA ARG A 110 -2.89 -17.87 1.31
C ARG A 110 -3.67 -17.17 0.21
N ASP A 111 -3.42 -15.88 0.06
CA ASP A 111 -4.07 -14.96 -0.87
C ASP A 111 -3.49 -15.11 -2.28
N LEU A 112 -3.46 -16.35 -2.81
CA LEU A 112 -2.86 -16.68 -4.12
C LEU A 112 -3.28 -15.71 -5.25
N PRO A 113 -4.58 -15.38 -5.39
CA PRO A 113 -5.05 -14.50 -6.47
C PRO A 113 -4.52 -13.07 -6.37
N ALA A 114 -4.09 -12.64 -5.18
CA ALA A 114 -3.65 -11.27 -4.93
C ALA A 114 -2.15 -11.06 -5.18
N GLY A 115 -1.32 -12.12 -5.12
CA GLY A 115 0.13 -11.90 -5.14
C GLY A 115 1.04 -13.11 -5.33
N SER A 116 0.51 -14.28 -5.74
CA SER A 116 1.33 -15.50 -5.82
C SER A 116 1.87 -15.87 -7.19
N MET A 117 1.60 -15.09 -8.24
CA MET A 117 2.10 -15.45 -9.57
C MET A 117 3.63 -15.51 -9.58
N LEU A 118 4.14 -16.67 -10.00
CA LEU A 118 5.54 -16.94 -10.25
C LEU A 118 5.70 -17.01 -11.76
N SER A 119 6.64 -16.25 -12.30
CA SER A 119 6.82 -16.15 -13.74
C SER A 119 8.25 -15.71 -14.07
N ASN A 120 8.51 -15.52 -15.36
CA ASN A 120 9.75 -15.00 -15.90
C ASN A 120 9.44 -13.93 -16.97
N VAL A 121 10.44 -13.15 -17.36
CA VAL A 121 10.24 -12.03 -18.29
C VAL A 121 9.77 -12.45 -19.70
N ARG A 122 10.02 -13.69 -20.14
CA ARG A 122 9.56 -14.20 -21.44
C ARG A 122 8.06 -14.51 -21.41
N ASP A 123 7.60 -15.19 -20.36
CA ASP A 123 6.16 -15.47 -20.18
C ASP A 123 5.39 -14.16 -19.97
N MET A 124 5.92 -13.24 -19.16
CA MET A 124 5.32 -11.91 -19.00
C MET A 124 5.30 -11.10 -20.30
N ALA A 125 6.26 -11.32 -21.21
CA ALA A 125 6.22 -10.73 -22.54
C ALA A 125 5.08 -11.32 -23.39
N GLN A 126 4.72 -12.60 -23.22
CA GLN A 126 3.51 -13.16 -23.86
C GLN A 126 2.24 -12.51 -23.32
N PHE A 127 2.16 -12.28 -22.01
CA PHE A 127 1.05 -11.56 -21.41
C PHE A 127 0.91 -10.12 -21.96
N MET A 128 2.04 -9.40 -22.13
CA MET A 128 2.04 -8.09 -22.79
C MET A 128 1.59 -8.17 -24.25
N ARG A 129 2.03 -9.18 -25.01
CA ARG A 129 1.58 -9.40 -26.38
C ARG A 129 0.08 -9.65 -26.45
N PHE A 130 -0.48 -10.42 -25.52
CA PHE A 130 -1.92 -10.63 -25.39
C PHE A 130 -2.69 -9.32 -25.17
N ILE A 131 -2.17 -8.44 -24.32
CA ILE A 131 -2.73 -7.09 -24.12
C ILE A 131 -2.69 -6.30 -25.44
N PHE A 132 -1.55 -6.27 -26.14
CA PHE A 132 -1.40 -5.51 -27.39
C PHE A 132 -2.13 -6.12 -28.59
N ALA A 133 -2.53 -7.39 -28.49
CA ALA A 133 -3.35 -8.13 -29.45
C ALA A 133 -4.83 -8.15 -29.05
N GLU A 134 -5.26 -7.23 -28.19
CA GLU A 134 -6.66 -6.99 -27.84
C GLU A 134 -7.37 -8.26 -27.34
N GLY A 135 -6.69 -9.00 -26.46
CA GLY A 135 -7.25 -10.19 -25.83
C GLY A 135 -7.00 -11.50 -26.61
N SER A 136 -6.22 -11.45 -27.68
CA SER A 136 -5.90 -12.63 -28.50
C SER A 136 -4.53 -13.20 -28.13
N SER A 137 -4.43 -14.52 -28.06
CA SER A 137 -3.17 -15.24 -28.08
C SER A 137 -2.78 -15.60 -29.52
N GLN A 138 -1.73 -16.42 -29.70
CA GLN A 138 -1.38 -16.94 -31.03
C GLN A 138 -2.41 -17.95 -31.56
N GLU A 139 -3.11 -18.65 -30.66
CA GLU A 139 -3.94 -19.80 -30.99
C GLU A 139 -5.45 -19.51 -30.85
N SER A 140 -5.83 -18.58 -29.97
CA SER A 140 -7.23 -18.32 -29.67
C SER A 140 -7.48 -16.91 -29.15
N ARG A 141 -8.76 -16.52 -29.10
CA ARG A 141 -9.20 -15.33 -28.37
C ARG A 141 -9.51 -15.70 -26.93
N VAL A 142 -8.69 -15.24 -26.00
CA VAL A 142 -8.86 -15.49 -24.56
C VAL A 142 -9.80 -14.46 -23.94
N LEU A 143 -9.75 -13.20 -24.41
CA LEU A 143 -10.62 -12.13 -23.94
C LEU A 143 -11.17 -11.31 -25.12
N ASN A 144 -12.40 -10.80 -24.96
CA ASN A 144 -12.97 -9.88 -25.93
C ASN A 144 -12.25 -8.52 -25.84
N PRO A 145 -12.04 -7.81 -26.98
CA PRO A 145 -11.36 -6.51 -26.99
C PRO A 145 -12.02 -5.50 -26.05
N GLU A 146 -13.35 -5.48 -25.97
CA GLU A 146 -14.08 -4.54 -25.12
C GLU A 146 -13.87 -4.82 -23.63
N THR A 147 -13.80 -6.09 -23.23
CA THR A 147 -13.48 -6.44 -21.84
C THR A 147 -12.05 -6.04 -21.49
N LEU A 148 -11.09 -6.21 -22.40
CA LEU A 148 -9.72 -5.75 -22.18
C LEU A 148 -9.68 -4.21 -22.06
N LYS A 149 -10.39 -3.49 -22.93
CA LYS A 149 -10.49 -2.03 -22.87
C LYS A 149 -11.12 -1.54 -21.56
N GLU A 150 -12.11 -2.26 -21.05
CA GLU A 150 -12.72 -1.98 -19.76
C GLU A 150 -11.71 -2.12 -18.60
N MET A 151 -10.81 -3.11 -18.65
CA MET A 151 -9.74 -3.27 -17.64
C MET A 151 -8.86 -2.02 -17.52
N PHE A 152 -8.63 -1.30 -18.62
CA PHE A 152 -7.80 -0.09 -18.69
C PHE A 152 -8.62 1.22 -18.59
N THR A 153 -9.89 1.14 -18.20
CA THR A 153 -10.76 2.30 -18.02
C THR A 153 -10.97 2.60 -16.54
N PRO A 154 -10.83 3.87 -16.08
CA PRO A 154 -11.15 4.23 -14.71
C PRO A 154 -12.57 3.78 -14.34
N GLN A 155 -12.65 2.93 -13.30
CA GLN A 155 -13.91 2.30 -12.88
C GLN A 155 -14.78 3.24 -12.02
N TYR A 156 -14.12 4.15 -11.31
CA TYR A 156 -14.75 5.23 -10.56
C TYR A 156 -14.16 6.55 -11.02
N ARG A 157 -14.99 7.60 -11.09
CA ARG A 157 -14.57 8.96 -11.48
C ARG A 157 -15.28 9.97 -10.59
N GLY A 158 -14.56 11.03 -10.22
CA GLY A 158 -15.13 12.15 -9.47
C GLY A 158 -15.38 11.88 -7.99
N LEU A 159 -14.92 10.75 -7.44
CA LEU A 159 -14.91 10.54 -6.00
C LEU A 159 -13.81 11.42 -5.40
N ALA A 160 -14.20 12.38 -4.57
CA ALA A 160 -13.25 13.35 -4.03
C ALA A 160 -12.20 12.69 -3.12
N LEU A 161 -12.60 11.61 -2.43
CA LEU A 161 -11.73 10.81 -1.56
C LEU A 161 -10.78 9.86 -2.31
N ASP A 162 -10.83 9.81 -3.63
CA ASP A 162 -9.79 9.11 -4.42
C ASP A 162 -8.54 9.98 -4.59
N PHE A 163 -8.62 11.28 -4.29
CA PHE A 163 -7.50 12.21 -4.41
C PHE A 163 -6.84 12.19 -5.80
N GLY A 164 -7.65 11.95 -6.83
CA GLY A 164 -7.20 11.88 -8.21
C GLY A 164 -6.59 10.55 -8.64
N HIS A 165 -6.59 9.50 -7.80
CA HIS A 165 -6.19 8.16 -8.27
C HIS A 165 -7.14 7.66 -9.36
N GLU A 166 -6.57 7.15 -10.46
CA GLU A 166 -7.34 6.52 -11.53
C GLU A 166 -7.04 5.04 -11.56
N ILE A 167 -8.05 4.22 -11.25
CA ILE A 167 -7.91 2.77 -11.10
C ILE A 167 -8.84 2.05 -12.06
N GLY A 168 -8.25 1.20 -12.89
CA GLY A 168 -8.93 0.26 -13.76
C GLY A 168 -9.36 -1.01 -13.01
N MET A 169 -9.63 -2.09 -13.75
CA MET A 169 -9.79 -3.40 -13.13
C MET A 169 -8.40 -3.99 -12.89
N ALA A 170 -7.89 -3.89 -11.66
CA ALA A 170 -6.55 -4.33 -11.25
C ALA A 170 -5.37 -3.59 -11.90
N TRP A 171 -5.59 -2.39 -12.45
CA TRP A 171 -4.54 -1.56 -13.05
C TRP A 171 -4.54 -0.17 -12.45
N MET A 172 -3.36 0.33 -12.09
CA MET A 172 -3.16 1.75 -11.84
C MET A 172 -3.03 2.45 -13.20
N LEU A 173 -3.85 3.47 -13.43
CA LEU A 173 -3.92 4.21 -14.71
C LEU A 173 -3.26 5.59 -14.63
N ASN A 174 -2.90 6.00 -13.43
CA ASN A 174 -1.98 7.09 -13.15
C ASN A 174 -1.04 6.66 -12.02
N GLY A 175 -0.15 7.54 -11.57
CA GLY A 175 0.89 7.14 -10.62
C GLY A 175 2.28 7.10 -11.23
N LEU A 176 2.42 6.64 -12.46
CA LEU A 176 3.70 6.73 -13.14
C LEU A 176 3.53 7.70 -14.30
N GLU A 177 4.49 8.59 -14.48
CA GLU A 177 4.48 9.56 -15.56
C GLU A 177 5.64 9.25 -16.51
N VAL A 178 5.32 9.17 -17.79
CA VAL A 178 6.30 9.07 -18.87
C VAL A 178 6.02 10.21 -19.82
N SER A 179 7.03 11.02 -20.10
CA SER A 179 6.86 12.21 -20.92
C SER A 179 6.44 11.85 -22.35
N GLY A 180 5.56 12.69 -22.92
CA GLY A 180 5.03 12.46 -24.27
C GLY A 180 3.98 11.35 -24.36
N VAL A 181 3.56 10.77 -23.23
CA VAL A 181 2.56 9.70 -23.16
C VAL A 181 1.40 10.16 -22.28
N SER A 182 0.19 10.05 -22.80
CA SER A 182 -1.04 10.50 -22.12
C SER A 182 -1.62 9.46 -21.16
N ARG A 183 -1.37 8.16 -21.41
CA ARG A 183 -1.96 7.06 -20.65
C ARG A 183 -0.95 5.95 -20.44
N ILE A 184 -0.87 5.52 -19.20
CA ILE A 184 0.00 4.44 -18.74
C ILE A 184 -0.84 3.51 -17.88
N ALA A 185 -0.64 2.20 -18.04
CA ALA A 185 -1.22 1.23 -17.14
C ALA A 185 -0.10 0.44 -16.48
N TRP A 186 -0.12 0.34 -15.17
CA TRP A 186 0.92 -0.37 -14.45
C TRP A 186 0.37 -1.08 -13.21
N HIS A 187 1.14 -2.05 -12.75
CA HIS A 187 0.97 -2.66 -11.45
C HIS A 187 2.34 -3.15 -10.97
N ASP A 188 2.62 -2.95 -9.69
CA ASP A 188 3.80 -3.52 -9.05
C ASP A 188 3.42 -4.59 -8.03
N GLY A 189 4.42 -5.33 -7.58
CA GLY A 189 4.24 -6.42 -6.66
C GLY A 189 5.49 -6.56 -5.81
N GLY A 190 5.29 -6.87 -4.54
CA GLY A 190 6.42 -7.20 -3.70
C GLY A 190 6.05 -8.22 -2.65
N TYR A 191 6.46 -9.45 -2.91
CA TYR A 191 6.52 -10.53 -1.97
C TYR A 191 7.96 -10.62 -1.49
N PRO A 192 8.32 -10.35 -0.23
CA PRO A 192 9.72 -10.36 0.16
C PRO A 192 10.38 -11.73 -0.04
N PRO A 193 11.59 -11.76 -0.61
CA PRO A 193 12.42 -10.61 -1.00
C PRO A 193 12.29 -10.21 -2.49
N PHE A 194 11.30 -10.71 -3.20
CA PHE A 194 11.07 -10.44 -4.62
C PHE A 194 10.32 -9.11 -4.85
N PHE A 195 10.61 -8.51 -5.99
CA PHE A 195 9.90 -7.36 -6.53
C PHE A 195 9.59 -7.59 -8.00
N GLY A 196 8.40 -7.21 -8.43
CA GLY A 196 7.99 -7.23 -9.83
C GLY A 196 7.27 -5.94 -10.18
N THR A 197 7.44 -5.46 -11.40
CA THR A 197 6.60 -4.39 -11.95
C THR A 197 6.35 -4.63 -13.43
N LEU A 198 5.12 -4.36 -13.84
CA LEU A 198 4.67 -4.39 -15.22
C LEU A 198 4.10 -3.03 -15.56
N THR A 199 4.62 -2.41 -16.61
CA THR A 199 4.17 -1.12 -17.13
C THR A 199 3.88 -1.26 -18.61
N VAL A 200 2.69 -0.90 -19.04
CA VAL A 200 2.27 -1.02 -20.44
C VAL A 200 1.69 0.30 -20.95
N LEU A 201 1.97 0.56 -22.22
CA LEU A 201 1.43 1.64 -23.03
C LEU A 201 0.65 0.99 -24.19
N PRO A 202 -0.64 0.66 -24.00
CA PRO A 202 -1.40 -0.11 -24.99
C PRO A 202 -1.45 0.56 -26.37
N GLU A 203 -1.59 1.89 -26.42
CA GLU A 203 -1.65 2.66 -27.66
C GLU A 203 -0.33 2.59 -28.45
N GLN A 204 0.81 2.65 -27.76
CA GLN A 204 2.15 2.57 -28.33
C GLN A 204 2.63 1.11 -28.52
N LYS A 205 1.84 0.12 -28.07
CA LYS A 205 2.24 -1.30 -28.04
C LYS A 205 3.66 -1.47 -27.49
N LEU A 206 3.92 -0.83 -26.36
CA LEU A 206 5.17 -0.88 -25.62
C LEU A 206 4.88 -1.32 -24.19
N GLY A 207 5.76 -2.15 -23.65
CA GLY A 207 5.63 -2.68 -22.30
C GLY A 207 6.99 -2.98 -21.71
N VAL A 208 7.11 -2.80 -20.40
CA VAL A 208 8.30 -3.10 -19.63
C VAL A 208 7.89 -3.99 -18.46
N VAL A 209 8.64 -5.08 -18.29
CA VAL A 209 8.56 -5.94 -17.11
C VAL A 209 9.92 -6.00 -16.44
N ILE A 210 9.95 -5.74 -15.13
CA ILE A 210 11.14 -5.90 -14.30
C ILE A 210 10.82 -6.90 -13.20
N LEU A 211 11.63 -7.95 -13.10
CA LEU A 211 11.56 -8.94 -12.03
C LEU A 211 12.91 -8.95 -11.29
N ALA A 212 12.88 -8.81 -9.97
CA ALA A 212 14.06 -8.78 -9.14
C ALA A 212 13.90 -9.70 -7.94
N ASN A 213 14.99 -10.36 -7.57
CA ASN A 213 15.05 -11.30 -6.46
C ASN A 213 15.73 -10.74 -5.21
N THR A 214 15.76 -9.42 -5.07
CA THR A 214 16.38 -8.72 -3.94
C THR A 214 15.41 -7.74 -3.31
N ALA A 215 15.29 -7.74 -1.98
CA ALA A 215 14.30 -6.95 -1.26
C ALA A 215 14.44 -5.43 -1.51
N GLU A 216 15.67 -4.99 -1.80
CA GLU A 216 16.07 -3.62 -2.08
C GLU A 216 15.46 -3.09 -3.39
N ALA A 217 15.11 -3.97 -4.34
CA ALA A 217 14.52 -3.60 -5.62
C ALA A 217 13.19 -2.85 -5.48
N ARG A 218 12.47 -3.03 -4.36
CA ARG A 218 11.29 -2.22 -4.06
C ARG A 218 11.56 -0.71 -4.09
N SER A 219 12.77 -0.27 -3.72
CA SER A 219 13.10 1.15 -3.64
C SER A 219 13.39 1.80 -4.99
N PHE A 220 13.70 1.01 -6.02
CA PHE A 220 14.16 1.53 -7.32
C PHE A 220 13.48 0.89 -8.54
N GLY A 221 12.75 -0.21 -8.39
CA GLY A 221 12.28 -1.02 -9.51
C GLY A 221 11.32 -0.29 -10.45
N ASN A 222 10.40 0.53 -9.91
CA ASN A 222 9.54 1.38 -10.74
C ASN A 222 10.33 2.46 -11.48
N GLN A 223 11.39 3.01 -10.88
CA GLN A 223 12.26 3.99 -11.56
C GLN A 223 13.02 3.34 -12.72
N VAL A 224 13.50 2.11 -12.54
CA VAL A 224 14.12 1.32 -13.61
C VAL A 224 13.11 1.03 -14.73
N SER A 225 11.87 0.65 -14.38
CA SER A 225 10.80 0.41 -15.35
C SER A 225 10.52 1.67 -16.19
N LEU A 226 10.36 2.82 -15.54
CA LEU A 226 10.12 4.09 -16.22
C LEU A 226 11.30 4.47 -17.12
N LYS A 227 12.54 4.31 -16.64
CA LYS A 227 13.69 4.64 -17.46
C LYS A 227 13.81 3.75 -18.69
N ALA A 228 13.53 2.45 -18.54
CA ALA A 228 13.48 1.53 -19.67
C ALA A 228 12.36 1.90 -20.66
N MET A 229 11.19 2.34 -20.17
CA MET A 229 10.08 2.78 -21.00
C MET A 229 10.44 4.04 -21.82
N GLU A 230 11.08 5.04 -21.19
CA GLU A 230 11.59 6.23 -21.89
C GLU A 230 12.55 5.86 -23.04
N LEU A 231 13.52 4.99 -22.75
CA LEU A 231 14.48 4.53 -23.76
C LEU A 231 13.81 3.74 -24.89
N ALA A 232 12.78 2.94 -24.58
CA ALA A 232 12.01 2.21 -25.58
C ALA A 232 11.18 3.13 -26.48
N LEU A 233 10.60 4.19 -25.91
CA LEU A 233 9.89 5.23 -26.66
C LEU A 233 10.84 6.02 -27.57
N GLU A 234 12.02 6.38 -27.07
CA GLU A 234 13.05 7.03 -27.88
C GLU A 234 13.48 6.12 -29.04
N ALA A 235 13.81 4.86 -28.75
CA ALA A 235 14.29 3.93 -29.77
C ALA A 235 13.24 3.60 -30.84
N LYS A 236 11.95 3.49 -30.47
CA LYS A 236 10.87 3.09 -31.40
C LYS A 236 10.22 4.27 -32.12
N TYR A 237 10.08 5.41 -31.44
CA TYR A 237 9.29 6.55 -31.92
C TYR A 237 10.07 7.87 -31.98
N GLY A 238 11.32 7.91 -31.52
CA GLY A 238 12.09 9.15 -31.42
C GLY A 238 11.57 10.12 -30.34
N ILE A 239 10.70 9.64 -29.44
CA ILE A 239 10.17 10.45 -28.33
C ILE A 239 11.24 10.50 -27.24
N GLN A 240 11.97 11.60 -27.20
CA GLN A 240 12.97 11.81 -26.15
C GLN A 240 12.29 12.32 -24.87
N PRO A 241 12.77 11.90 -23.68
CA PRO A 241 12.36 12.56 -22.45
C PRO A 241 12.78 14.03 -22.55
N PRO A 242 11.87 14.98 -22.24
CA PRO A 242 12.24 16.38 -22.16
C PRO A 242 13.36 16.54 -21.13
N GLN A 243 14.19 17.56 -21.31
CA GLN A 243 15.13 17.92 -20.26
C GLN A 243 14.34 18.14 -18.95
N PRO A 244 14.85 17.65 -17.80
CA PRO A 244 14.19 17.88 -16.53
C PRO A 244 13.89 19.37 -16.40
N PRO A 245 12.63 19.77 -16.13
CA PRO A 245 12.35 21.17 -15.95
C PRO A 245 13.27 21.72 -14.85
N PRO A 246 13.72 22.98 -14.95
CA PRO A 246 14.47 23.58 -13.86
C PRO A 246 13.65 23.47 -12.57
N PRO A 247 14.31 23.30 -11.40
CA PRO A 247 13.60 23.18 -10.13
C PRO A 247 12.56 24.32 -10.01
N PRO A 248 11.29 24.00 -9.74
CA PRO A 248 10.23 24.98 -9.82
C PRO A 248 10.49 26.12 -8.82
N GLN A 249 10.70 27.33 -9.31
CA GLN A 249 10.99 28.46 -8.42
C GLN A 249 9.70 28.94 -7.76
N PHE A 250 9.66 28.92 -6.43
CA PHE A 250 8.53 29.47 -5.67
C PHE A 250 8.99 30.65 -4.82
N LYS A 251 8.13 31.67 -4.76
CA LYS A 251 8.30 32.79 -3.83
C LYS A 251 7.42 32.54 -2.61
N PRO A 252 8.00 32.53 -1.39
CA PRO A 252 7.20 32.40 -0.19
C PRO A 252 6.16 33.51 -0.09
N VAL A 253 4.93 33.16 0.29
CA VAL A 253 3.83 34.12 0.51
C VAL A 253 3.54 34.25 2.00
N LYS A 254 2.96 35.37 2.43
CA LYS A 254 2.47 35.50 3.80
C LYS A 254 1.09 34.87 3.92
N VAL A 255 0.89 34.03 4.92
CA VAL A 255 -0.41 33.42 5.23
C VAL A 255 -0.87 33.92 6.60
N PRO A 256 -2.11 34.41 6.75
CA PRO A 256 -2.61 34.88 8.03
C PRO A 256 -2.55 33.80 9.12
N ILE A 257 -2.19 34.19 10.35
CA ILE A 257 -2.08 33.26 11.50
C ILE A 257 -3.36 32.44 11.70
N GLN A 258 -4.53 33.06 11.51
CA GLN A 258 -5.83 32.41 11.62
C GLN A 258 -6.00 31.26 10.61
N THR A 259 -5.46 31.41 9.40
CA THR A 259 -5.44 30.34 8.39
C THR A 259 -4.46 29.24 8.81
N LEU A 260 -3.27 29.59 9.27
CA LEU A 260 -2.29 28.59 9.76
C LEU A 260 -2.82 27.78 10.95
N GLN A 261 -3.60 28.41 11.84
CA GLN A 261 -4.25 27.73 12.96
C GLN A 261 -5.26 26.66 12.50
N LYS A 262 -5.94 26.87 11.36
CA LYS A 262 -6.83 25.85 10.78
C LYS A 262 -6.06 24.61 10.31
N TYR A 263 -4.84 24.78 9.79
CA TYR A 263 -3.98 23.68 9.34
C TYR A 263 -3.20 23.03 10.47
N ALA A 264 -2.99 23.73 11.59
CA ALA A 264 -2.37 23.14 12.76
C ALA A 264 -3.27 22.06 13.38
N GLY A 265 -2.64 20.98 13.85
CA GLY A 265 -3.33 19.87 14.49
C GLY A 265 -2.54 18.57 14.37
N ASP A 266 -3.16 17.50 14.83
CA ASP A 266 -2.60 16.16 14.79
C ASP A 266 -3.02 15.45 13.51
N TYR A 267 -2.05 14.90 12.80
CA TYR A 267 -2.23 14.18 11.54
C TYR A 267 -1.65 12.77 11.65
N VAL A 268 -2.23 11.85 10.89
CA VAL A 268 -1.63 10.53 10.68
C VAL A 268 -0.80 10.57 9.40
N ILE A 269 0.51 10.78 9.55
CA ILE A 269 1.46 10.88 8.42
C ILE A 269 2.23 9.57 8.31
N PHE A 270 2.02 8.85 7.20
CA PHE A 270 2.56 7.50 6.99
C PHE A 270 2.34 6.57 8.21
N GLY A 271 1.21 6.76 8.92
CA GLY A 271 0.86 6.02 10.12
C GLY A 271 1.30 6.56 11.47
N GLY A 272 2.33 7.41 11.46
CA GLY A 272 2.81 8.05 12.66
C GLY A 272 1.91 9.24 13.01
N LEU A 273 1.62 9.41 14.30
CA LEU A 273 1.08 10.67 14.78
C LEU A 273 2.12 11.75 14.60
N SER A 274 1.78 12.76 13.81
CA SER A 274 2.62 13.92 13.55
C SER A 274 1.81 15.18 13.80
N ALA A 275 2.28 16.00 14.72
CA ALA A 275 1.68 17.31 14.96
C ALA A 275 2.21 18.31 13.93
N ILE A 276 1.31 18.87 13.13
CA ILE A 276 1.57 20.09 12.37
C ILE A 276 1.35 21.25 13.35
N SER A 277 2.44 21.93 13.73
CA SER A 277 2.45 22.95 14.76
C SER A 277 2.62 24.35 14.18
N GLN A 278 1.79 25.29 14.63
CA GLN A 278 1.93 26.71 14.32
C GLN A 278 2.76 27.43 15.38
N LYS A 279 3.76 28.22 14.96
CA LYS A 279 4.53 29.12 15.81
C LYS A 279 4.76 30.45 15.08
N GLY A 280 4.05 31.49 15.51
CA GLY A 280 4.04 32.79 14.81
C GLY A 280 3.51 32.62 13.38
N GLU A 281 4.23 33.11 12.37
CA GLU A 281 3.83 33.00 10.97
C GLU A 281 4.31 31.71 10.27
N LYS A 282 4.70 30.68 11.05
CA LYS A 282 5.30 29.45 10.50
C LYS A 282 4.53 28.20 10.93
N LEU A 283 4.45 27.25 10.01
CA LEU A 283 4.07 25.86 10.29
C LEU A 283 5.32 24.97 10.27
N ASN A 284 5.34 23.97 11.13
CA ASN A 284 6.36 22.92 11.13
C ASN A 284 5.72 21.57 11.44
N VAL A 285 6.34 20.51 10.96
CA VAL A 285 5.93 19.13 11.21
C VAL A 285 7.15 18.28 11.52
N THR A 286 7.01 17.29 12.39
CA THR A 286 8.02 16.24 12.54
C THR A 286 7.52 14.99 11.85
N ALA A 287 8.19 14.60 10.77
CA ALA A 287 7.84 13.41 10.00
C ALA A 287 9.11 12.59 9.73
N MET A 288 9.00 11.26 9.86
CA MET A 288 10.12 10.33 9.63
C MET A 288 11.41 10.70 10.39
N GLY A 289 11.28 11.21 11.62
CA GLY A 289 12.41 11.64 12.46
C GLY A 289 13.05 12.97 12.07
N ASN A 290 12.51 13.69 11.08
CA ASN A 290 13.01 14.99 10.64
C ASN A 290 11.99 16.08 10.99
N ARG A 291 12.48 17.19 11.56
CA ARG A 291 11.70 18.42 11.67
C ARG A 291 11.75 19.15 10.32
N LEU A 292 10.59 19.41 9.76
CA LEU A 292 10.41 20.11 8.48
C LEU A 292 9.64 21.40 8.73
N ASP A 293 10.13 22.51 8.21
CA ASP A 293 9.35 23.73 8.11
C ASP A 293 8.44 23.63 6.88
N LEU A 294 7.21 24.10 6.99
CA LEU A 294 6.29 24.18 5.86
C LEU A 294 6.32 25.61 5.35
N VAL A 295 6.98 25.83 4.21
CA VAL A 295 7.14 27.15 3.60
C VAL A 295 5.94 27.45 2.71
N PRO A 296 5.10 28.45 3.03
CA PRO A 296 3.91 28.76 2.23
C PRO A 296 4.28 29.30 0.85
N ILE A 297 3.72 28.68 -0.19
CA ILE A 297 3.81 29.17 -1.58
C ILE A 297 2.45 29.62 -2.12
N ASN A 298 1.37 29.27 -1.42
CA ASN A 298 0.02 29.79 -1.58
C ASN A 298 -0.68 29.82 -0.20
N HIS A 299 -1.94 30.27 -0.14
CA HIS A 299 -2.74 30.28 1.08
C HIS A 299 -2.95 28.90 1.69
N ASP A 300 -2.98 27.84 0.87
CA ASP A 300 -3.28 26.45 1.23
C ASP A 300 -2.14 25.47 0.91
N THR A 301 -1.09 25.92 0.22
CA THR A 301 -0.05 25.07 -0.35
C THR A 301 1.32 25.45 0.18
N PHE A 302 2.06 24.44 0.66
CA PHE A 302 3.33 24.61 1.37
C PHE A 302 4.40 23.66 0.82
N ILE A 303 5.64 24.11 0.76
CA ILE A 303 6.80 23.27 0.44
C ILE A 303 7.48 22.83 1.74
N PRO A 304 7.59 21.53 2.04
CA PRO A 304 8.37 21.04 3.16
C PRO A 304 9.85 21.38 2.97
N ALA A 305 10.50 21.90 4.00
CA ALA A 305 11.91 22.25 3.96
C ALA A 305 12.65 21.69 5.18
N LYS A 306 13.76 20.99 4.91
CA LYS A 306 14.60 20.40 5.95
C LYS A 306 15.64 21.42 6.42
N MET A 307 15.74 21.62 7.73
CA MET A 307 16.85 22.38 8.31
C MET A 307 18.12 21.53 8.42
N LEU A 308 19.19 21.94 7.75
CA LEU A 308 20.55 21.44 7.95
C LEU A 308 21.29 22.36 8.92
N PHE A 309 21.90 21.76 9.95
CA PHE A 309 22.73 22.45 10.97
C PHE A 309 22.05 23.66 11.65
N GLY A 310 20.71 23.74 11.62
CA GLY A 310 19.94 24.85 12.18
C GLY A 310 20.00 26.17 11.40
N LEU A 311 20.67 26.21 10.24
CA LEU A 311 20.93 27.45 9.49
C LEU A 311 20.49 27.36 8.03
N ILE A 312 20.63 26.20 7.38
CA ILE A 312 20.37 26.04 5.95
C ILE A 312 19.01 25.35 5.76
N SER A 313 18.07 26.04 5.12
CA SER A 313 16.77 25.48 4.76
C SER A 313 16.84 24.87 3.36
N ILE A 314 16.71 23.54 3.25
CA ILE A 314 16.70 22.82 1.98
C ILE A 314 15.26 22.46 1.62
N PRO A 315 14.62 23.13 0.65
CA PRO A 315 13.25 22.83 0.25
C PRO A 315 13.17 21.50 -0.52
N LEU A 316 12.16 20.71 -0.19
CA LEU A 316 11.76 19.49 -0.89
C LEU A 316 10.76 19.86 -1.99
N MET A 317 11.27 20.56 -3.01
CA MET A 317 10.49 21.28 -4.03
C MET A 317 9.49 20.39 -4.80
N ASN A 318 9.79 19.10 -4.93
CA ASN A 318 8.96 18.16 -5.67
C ASN A 318 7.79 17.62 -4.84
N TYR A 319 7.65 18.00 -3.57
CA TYR A 319 6.66 17.41 -2.67
C TYR A 319 5.80 18.45 -1.95
N PRO A 320 5.04 19.30 -2.68
CA PRO A 320 4.16 20.27 -2.05
C PRO A 320 3.08 19.57 -1.21
N VAL A 321 2.74 20.17 -0.08
CA VAL A 321 1.64 19.78 0.79
C VAL A 321 0.52 20.79 0.62
N GLN A 322 -0.63 20.35 0.13
CA GLN A 322 -1.84 21.17 0.04
C GLN A 322 -2.82 20.80 1.14
N PHE A 323 -3.35 21.80 1.84
CA PHE A 323 -4.41 21.61 2.82
C PHE A 323 -5.78 21.83 2.19
N GLU A 324 -6.68 20.88 2.37
CA GLU A 324 -8.04 20.92 1.82
C GLU A 324 -9.04 20.25 2.78
N THR A 325 -10.31 20.61 2.69
CA THR A 325 -11.41 19.88 3.33
C THR A 325 -12.18 19.11 2.27
N VAL A 326 -12.12 17.78 2.32
CA VAL A 326 -12.76 16.89 1.34
C VAL A 326 -13.86 16.10 2.05
N GLU A 327 -15.11 16.28 1.61
CA GLU A 327 -16.30 15.64 2.23
C GLU A 327 -16.34 15.79 3.76
N GLY A 328 -16.01 17.00 4.26
CA GLY A 328 -15.98 17.31 5.69
C GLY A 328 -14.76 16.78 6.45
N ARG A 329 -13.77 16.19 5.75
CA ARG A 329 -12.52 15.73 6.33
C ARG A 329 -11.39 16.70 6.00
N ASP A 330 -10.75 17.25 7.01
CA ASP A 330 -9.55 18.07 6.82
C ASP A 330 -8.35 17.17 6.49
N VAL A 331 -7.72 17.42 5.35
CA VAL A 331 -6.59 16.62 4.84
C VAL A 331 -5.41 17.50 4.46
N ALA A 332 -4.22 16.96 4.65
CA ALA A 332 -2.97 17.48 4.08
C ALA A 332 -2.53 16.51 2.98
N LEU A 333 -2.61 16.94 1.72
CA LEU A 333 -2.29 16.16 0.54
C LEU A 333 -0.83 16.36 0.15
N LEU A 334 -0.02 15.31 0.27
CA LEU A 334 1.35 15.28 -0.26
C LEU A 334 1.29 15.02 -1.76
N LYS A 335 1.64 16.03 -2.55
CA LYS A 335 1.69 15.98 -4.01
C LYS A 335 3.09 15.66 -4.53
N GLY A 336 3.18 15.46 -5.85
CA GLY A 336 4.43 15.15 -6.55
C GLY A 336 5.01 13.76 -6.28
N LEU A 337 4.25 12.95 -5.55
CA LEU A 337 4.27 11.51 -5.72
C LEU A 337 3.45 11.15 -6.96
N PRO A 338 3.70 9.97 -7.55
CA PRO A 338 2.79 9.26 -8.43
C PRO A 338 1.31 9.68 -8.41
N ALA A 339 0.71 9.59 -7.24
CA ALA A 339 -0.62 10.08 -6.96
C ALA A 339 -0.58 10.80 -5.60
N PRO A 340 -1.40 11.83 -5.39
CA PRO A 340 -1.45 12.56 -4.13
C PRO A 340 -1.71 11.63 -2.94
N PHE A 341 -0.90 11.76 -1.89
CA PHE A 341 -1.05 10.94 -0.69
C PHE A 341 -1.74 11.73 0.42
N PRO A 342 -2.93 11.33 0.88
CA PRO A 342 -3.68 12.06 1.89
C PRO A 342 -3.21 11.74 3.31
N PHE A 343 -2.95 12.80 4.08
CA PHE A 343 -2.82 12.73 5.54
C PHE A 343 -4.05 13.37 6.18
N GLU A 344 -4.87 12.53 6.80
CA GLU A 344 -6.10 12.96 7.46
C GLU A 344 -5.77 13.62 8.79
N LYS A 345 -6.36 14.80 9.03
CA LYS A 345 -6.34 15.48 10.32
C LYS A 345 -7.25 14.72 11.28
N ILE A 346 -6.81 14.55 12.52
CA ILE A 346 -7.60 13.88 13.55
C ILE A 346 -8.59 14.90 14.14
N PRO A 347 -9.91 14.75 13.92
CA PRO A 347 -10.90 15.58 14.59
C PRO A 347 -10.94 15.19 16.09
N HIS A 348 -11.11 16.19 16.95
CA HIS A 348 -10.89 16.12 18.39
C HIS A 348 -11.50 14.93 19.17
N TYR A 349 -10.96 14.78 20.38
CA TYR A 349 -10.83 13.55 21.15
C TYR A 349 -12.00 13.18 22.05
N LEU A 350 -12.62 12.03 21.79
CA LEU A 350 -13.16 11.17 22.84
C LEU A 350 -12.89 9.72 22.46
N VAL A 351 -12.02 9.06 23.22
CA VAL A 351 -11.91 7.61 23.18
C VAL A 351 -13.18 7.05 23.86
N PRO A 352 -14.05 6.31 23.15
CA PRO A 352 -15.26 5.78 23.76
C PRO A 352 -14.94 4.90 24.98
N GLU A 353 -15.82 4.87 25.98
CA GLU A 353 -15.60 4.13 27.23
C GLU A 353 -15.30 2.63 26.99
N ALA A 354 -15.91 2.05 25.95
CA ALA A 354 -15.64 0.68 25.51
C ALA A 354 -14.15 0.45 25.17
N TRP A 355 -13.49 1.44 24.57
CA TRP A 355 -12.05 1.41 24.26
C TRP A 355 -11.18 1.70 25.48
N VAL A 356 -11.63 2.60 26.37
CA VAL A 356 -10.94 2.86 27.65
C VAL A 356 -10.84 1.57 28.48
N LYS A 357 -11.89 0.75 28.52
CA LYS A 357 -11.89 -0.57 29.19
C LYS A 357 -10.89 -1.57 28.58
N ARG A 358 -10.50 -1.36 27.32
CA ARG A 358 -9.55 -2.17 26.55
C ARG A 358 -8.11 -1.65 26.63
N LEU A 359 -7.82 -0.61 27.40
CA LEU A 359 -6.41 -0.21 27.60
C LEU A 359 -5.64 -1.29 28.38
N GLY A 360 -4.36 -1.44 28.05
CA GLY A 360 -3.45 -2.36 28.73
C GLY A 360 -2.44 -3.03 27.81
N GLU A 361 -1.72 -3.98 28.40
CA GLU A 361 -0.73 -4.81 27.73
C GLU A 361 -1.37 -6.10 27.20
N TYR A 362 -0.88 -6.52 26.05
CA TYR A 362 -1.38 -7.65 25.28
C TYR A 362 -0.22 -8.52 24.84
N ARG A 363 -0.52 -9.81 24.69
CA ARG A 363 0.38 -10.78 24.05
C ARG A 363 -0.38 -11.48 22.93
N MET A 364 0.36 -11.89 21.91
CA MET A 364 -0.19 -12.77 20.90
C MET A 364 -0.41 -14.15 21.52
N GLU A 365 -1.59 -14.73 21.29
CA GLU A 365 -1.85 -16.12 21.68
C GLU A 365 -1.16 -17.10 20.72
N HIS A 366 -0.99 -16.72 19.45
CA HIS A 366 -0.39 -17.54 18.41
C HIS A 366 0.61 -16.71 17.59
N PRO A 367 1.93 -16.96 17.69
CA PRO A 367 2.93 -16.28 16.88
C PRO A 367 2.73 -16.58 15.39
N GLU A 368 2.96 -15.58 14.54
CA GLU A 368 2.96 -15.74 13.07
C GLU A 368 4.37 -16.15 12.60
N GLU A 369 4.47 -16.86 11.48
CA GLU A 369 5.78 -17.31 10.95
C GLU A 369 6.65 -16.15 10.46
N LEU A 370 6.04 -15.08 9.93
CA LEU A 370 6.78 -13.97 9.34
C LEU A 370 7.18 -12.86 10.30
N PHE A 371 6.48 -12.71 11.42
CA PHE A 371 6.75 -11.65 12.37
C PHE A 371 6.43 -12.06 13.80
N GLU A 372 7.30 -11.64 14.70
CA GLU A 372 7.19 -11.80 16.13
C GLU A 372 6.78 -10.46 16.73
N ILE A 373 5.63 -10.40 17.42
CA ILE A 373 5.29 -9.25 18.26
C ILE A 373 5.67 -9.59 19.71
N LYS A 374 6.77 -9.03 20.18
CA LYS A 374 7.33 -9.27 21.53
C LYS A 374 6.55 -8.54 22.61
N LYS A 375 6.06 -7.34 22.30
CA LYS A 375 5.25 -6.51 23.20
C LYS A 375 4.16 -5.81 22.41
N MET A 376 3.00 -5.68 23.03
CA MET A 376 1.89 -4.92 22.47
C MET A 376 1.12 -4.25 23.59
N SER A 377 0.79 -2.98 23.40
CA SER A 377 -0.02 -2.24 24.37
C SER A 377 -1.00 -1.34 23.64
N LEU A 378 -2.22 -1.24 24.17
CA LEU A 378 -3.16 -0.20 23.80
C LEU A 378 -3.16 0.88 24.89
N LYS A 379 -2.82 2.11 24.52
CA LYS A 379 -2.75 3.27 25.42
C LYS A 379 -3.62 4.40 24.91
N SER A 380 -4.09 5.27 25.81
CA SER A 380 -4.74 6.52 25.46
C SER A 380 -3.83 7.66 25.90
N GLU A 381 -3.47 8.55 24.97
CA GLU A 381 -2.65 9.73 25.25
C GLU A 381 -3.24 10.92 24.50
N GLY A 382 -3.51 12.03 25.20
CA GLY A 382 -4.15 13.19 24.59
C GLY A 382 -5.53 12.90 23.99
N GLY A 383 -6.19 11.81 24.42
CA GLY A 383 -7.47 11.36 23.88
C GLY A 383 -7.39 10.68 22.50
N VAL A 384 -6.18 10.30 22.07
CA VAL A 384 -5.94 9.38 20.94
C VAL A 384 -5.60 8.01 21.47
N LEU A 385 -6.16 6.97 20.85
CA LEU A 385 -5.74 5.59 21.08
C LEU A 385 -4.46 5.30 20.31
N PHE A 386 -3.48 4.72 21.01
CA PHE A 386 -2.24 4.26 20.43
C PHE A 386 -2.08 2.77 20.60
N LEU A 387 -1.87 2.08 19.49
CA LEU A 387 -1.35 0.73 19.49
C LEU A 387 0.18 0.79 19.39
N ASN A 388 0.85 0.42 20.48
CA ASN A 388 2.30 0.29 20.51
C ASN A 388 2.66 -1.18 20.32
N LEU A 389 3.58 -1.46 19.40
CA LEU A 389 4.09 -2.81 19.13
C LEU A 389 5.61 -2.77 19.19
N ASN A 390 6.21 -3.78 19.81
CA ASN A 390 7.59 -4.14 19.55
C ASN A 390 7.57 -5.40 18.68
N LEU A 391 8.07 -5.29 17.46
CA LEU A 391 8.01 -6.38 16.49
C LEU A 391 9.35 -6.65 15.82
N SER A 392 9.58 -7.92 15.50
CA SER A 392 10.68 -8.38 14.67
C SER A 392 10.11 -9.14 13.48
N SER A 393 10.71 -8.96 12.31
CA SER A 393 10.47 -9.75 11.13
C SER A 393 11.73 -9.85 10.31
N GLU A 394 12.36 -11.01 10.33
CA GLU A 394 13.49 -11.29 9.46
C GLU A 394 13.13 -11.13 7.98
N PRO A 395 11.97 -11.61 7.49
CA PRO A 395 11.59 -11.44 6.08
C PRO A 395 11.20 -10.03 5.67
N PHE A 396 10.98 -9.10 6.59
CA PHE A 396 10.88 -7.65 6.30
C PHE A 396 12.12 -6.85 6.68
N GLY A 397 13.16 -7.48 7.24
CA GLY A 397 14.38 -6.79 7.67
C GLY A 397 14.13 -5.91 8.90
N VAL A 398 13.10 -6.24 9.66
CA VAL A 398 12.69 -5.50 10.85
C VAL A 398 13.24 -6.23 12.07
N LYS A 399 14.04 -5.55 12.90
CA LYS A 399 14.59 -6.14 14.12
C LYS A 399 14.25 -5.28 15.32
N ASP A 400 13.51 -5.85 16.26
CA ASP A 400 13.11 -5.21 17.53
C ASP A 400 12.57 -3.78 17.34
N ALA A 401 11.82 -3.57 16.26
CA ALA A 401 11.31 -2.25 15.94
C ALA A 401 10.17 -1.88 16.88
N GLU A 402 10.32 -0.75 17.55
CA GLU A 402 9.23 -0.12 18.28
C GLU A 402 8.40 0.71 17.32
N THR A 403 7.11 0.40 17.32
CA THR A 403 6.12 1.02 16.46
C THR A 403 5.02 1.57 17.35
N ARG A 404 4.54 2.76 17.00
CA ARG A 404 3.46 3.43 17.70
C ARG A 404 2.53 4.00 16.66
N SER A 405 1.27 3.58 16.72
CA SER A 405 0.30 3.87 15.68
C SER A 405 -0.96 4.47 16.27
N ALA A 406 -1.45 5.56 15.69
CA ALA A 406 -2.71 6.16 16.10
C ALA A 406 -3.89 5.35 15.55
N CYS A 407 -4.84 5.01 16.41
CA CYS A 407 -6.06 4.29 16.02
C CYS A 407 -7.21 5.27 15.79
N GLY A 408 -7.92 5.11 14.67
CA GLY A 408 -9.17 5.80 14.44
C GLY A 408 -10.30 5.01 15.12
N VAL A 409 -11.13 5.69 15.92
CA VAL A 409 -12.34 5.08 16.45
C VAL A 409 -13.51 5.49 15.56
N GLN A 410 -14.14 4.51 14.92
CA GLN A 410 -15.40 4.72 14.22
C GLN A 410 -16.49 4.00 15.01
N ASP A 411 -17.47 4.75 15.50
CA ASP A 411 -18.72 4.18 15.99
C ASP A 411 -19.48 3.63 14.77
N LEU A 412 -19.42 2.31 14.57
CA LEU A 412 -20.26 1.64 13.58
C LEU A 412 -21.65 1.44 14.20
N PRO A 413 -22.76 1.70 13.48
CA PRO A 413 -24.09 1.41 13.98
C PRO A 413 -24.20 -0.09 14.27
N HIS A 414 -24.50 -0.43 15.52
CA HIS A 414 -24.72 -1.79 16.00
C HIS A 414 -25.66 -2.56 15.06
N ARG A 415 -25.12 -3.57 14.38
CA ARG A 415 -25.88 -4.76 14.00
C ARG A 415 -25.12 -5.96 14.54
N PHE A 416 -25.88 -6.86 15.18
CA PHE A 416 -25.46 -8.10 15.85
C PHE A 416 -25.12 -7.95 17.33
N GLY A 417 -26.04 -8.47 18.15
CA GLY A 417 -25.92 -8.59 19.59
C GLY A 417 -24.99 -9.72 19.97
N SER A 418 -23.69 -9.42 20.05
CA SER A 418 -22.69 -10.14 20.84
C SER A 418 -21.44 -9.24 20.89
N ALA A 419 -20.67 -9.33 21.97
CA ALA A 419 -19.68 -8.34 22.41
C ALA A 419 -18.37 -8.26 21.58
N GLU A 420 -18.45 -8.01 20.27
CA GLU A 420 -17.28 -7.73 19.42
C GLU A 420 -17.44 -6.37 18.73
N VAL A 421 -16.65 -5.39 19.18
CA VAL A 421 -16.51 -4.08 18.54
C VAL A 421 -15.10 -4.01 17.95
N SER A 422 -14.99 -3.95 16.62
CA SER A 422 -13.71 -3.86 15.91
C SER A 422 -13.19 -2.40 15.98
N ALA A 423 -11.93 -2.19 16.43
CA ALA A 423 -11.25 -0.92 16.17
C ALA A 423 -10.53 -1.02 14.84
N LYS A 424 -10.61 0.05 14.07
CA LYS A 424 -9.62 0.33 13.03
C LYS A 424 -8.41 1.01 13.66
N CYS A 425 -7.54 0.21 14.27
CA CYS A 425 -6.17 0.70 14.49
C CYS A 425 -5.47 0.76 13.13
N ARG A 426 -5.20 1.97 12.61
CA ARG A 426 -4.28 2.14 11.48
C ARG A 426 -2.87 1.95 12.04
N CYS A 427 -2.37 0.71 12.04
CA CYS A 427 -1.00 0.41 12.45
C CYS A 427 0.03 0.73 11.38
N LEU A 428 0.92 1.70 11.60
CA LEU A 428 2.01 2.02 10.67
C LEU A 428 3.16 2.77 11.41
N ILE A 429 4.41 2.42 11.12
CA ILE A 429 5.63 2.54 11.95
C ILE A 429 6.37 3.90 11.82
N ASN A 430 6.91 4.48 12.93
CA ASN A 430 8.37 4.71 13.18
C ASN A 430 8.70 5.49 14.49
N ARG A 431 9.51 4.88 15.38
CA ARG A 431 10.60 5.55 16.13
C ARG A 431 11.77 4.55 16.27
N SER A 432 12.80 4.66 15.42
CA SER A 432 14.14 4.15 15.75
C SER A 432 15.09 5.33 16.00
N THR A 433 15.85 5.26 17.09
CA THR A 433 16.91 6.22 17.46
C THR A 433 18.21 6.01 16.67
N ARG A 434 18.17 5.28 15.55
CA ARG A 434 19.30 5.08 14.62
C ARG A 434 18.78 5.05 13.18
N PRO A 435 19.46 5.72 12.23
CA PRO A 435 19.01 5.77 10.84
C PRO A 435 18.97 4.35 10.25
N CYS A 436 17.78 3.84 9.97
CA CYS A 436 17.62 2.71 9.06
C CYS A 436 18.06 3.16 7.67
N LYS A 437 19.22 2.69 7.23
CA LYS A 437 19.61 2.72 5.81
C LYS A 437 18.83 1.63 5.09
N SER A 438 17.59 1.87 4.67
CA SER A 438 16.94 1.14 3.56
C SER A 438 15.48 1.58 3.39
N GLY A 439 15.08 1.78 2.13
CA GLY A 439 13.78 2.26 1.70
C GLY A 439 12.67 1.22 1.81
N ALA A 440 12.26 0.92 3.04
CA ALA A 440 11.09 0.08 3.32
C ALA A 440 9.82 0.94 3.52
N SER A 441 8.70 0.33 3.12
CA SER A 441 7.30 0.70 3.40
C SER A 441 6.61 1.62 2.39
N HIS A 442 5.54 1.08 1.78
CA HIS A 442 4.26 1.76 1.48
C HIS A 442 3.13 0.73 1.34
N SER A 443 3.39 -0.47 0.79
CA SER A 443 2.32 -1.45 0.51
C SER A 443 2.19 -2.63 1.48
N PHE A 444 3.08 -2.78 2.47
CA PHE A 444 3.03 -3.93 3.39
C PHE A 444 2.27 -3.67 4.70
N PHE A 445 1.91 -2.41 4.98
CA PHE A 445 1.47 -2.03 6.32
C PHE A 445 0.21 -1.16 6.32
N THR A 446 -0.49 -0.99 5.21
CA THR A 446 -1.66 -0.10 5.11
C THR A 446 -2.86 -0.52 5.97
N THR A 447 -2.88 -1.70 6.59
CA THR A 447 -3.75 -2.00 7.73
C THR A 447 -3.29 -3.27 8.44
N VAL A 448 -2.67 -3.17 9.63
CA VAL A 448 -2.80 -4.30 10.57
C VAL A 448 -4.23 -4.24 11.07
N SER A 449 -5.13 -5.04 10.50
CA SER A 449 -6.39 -5.33 11.20
C SER A 449 -5.99 -6.10 12.46
N PRO A 450 -6.23 -5.59 13.68
CA PRO A 450 -5.90 -6.30 14.90
C PRO A 450 -6.98 -7.35 15.15
N ILE A 451 -7.02 -8.41 14.33
CA ILE A 451 -7.74 -9.65 14.66
C ILE A 451 -6.72 -10.80 14.76
N VAL A 452 -5.55 -10.45 15.30
CA VAL A 452 -4.84 -11.41 16.15
C VAL A 452 -5.71 -11.54 17.41
N ARG A 453 -6.13 -12.75 17.80
CA ARG A 453 -6.84 -12.92 19.08
C ARG A 453 -5.90 -12.51 20.20
N LEU A 454 -6.28 -11.45 20.91
CA LEU A 454 -5.47 -10.84 21.95
C LEU A 454 -6.00 -11.25 23.31
N LYS A 455 -5.15 -11.86 24.11
CA LYS A 455 -5.41 -12.03 25.54
C LYS A 455 -4.80 -10.86 26.29
N LYS A 456 -5.63 -10.14 27.05
CA LYS A 456 -5.13 -9.15 28.01
C LYS A 456 -4.22 -9.92 28.99
N SER A 457 -2.96 -9.51 29.10
CA SER A 457 -2.05 -10.21 30.01
C SER A 457 -2.59 -10.08 31.43
N ALA A 458 -2.84 -11.20 32.11
CA ALA A 458 -3.15 -11.17 33.53
C ALA A 458 -1.95 -10.53 34.24
N ILE A 459 -2.17 -9.38 34.87
CA ILE A 459 -1.21 -8.80 35.82
C ILE A 459 -1.06 -9.85 36.92
N PRO A 460 0.16 -10.30 37.28
CA PRO A 460 0.31 -11.12 38.47
C PRO A 460 -0.24 -10.30 39.62
N HIS A 461 -1.27 -10.83 40.28
CA HIS A 461 -1.84 -10.27 41.49
C HIS A 461 -0.71 -9.87 42.44
N PHE A 462 -0.47 -8.56 42.57
CA PHE A 462 0.06 -8.06 43.83
C PHE A 462 -1.08 -8.24 44.84
N LYS A 463 -0.96 -9.30 45.66
CA LYS A 463 -1.68 -9.37 46.92
C LYS A 463 -1.31 -8.11 47.73
N ARG A 464 -2.32 -7.55 48.39
CA ARG A 464 -2.22 -6.40 49.30
C ARG A 464 -1.08 -6.55 50.29
#